data_AF-A0A535TTS3-F1
#
_entry.id   AF-A0A535TTS3-F1
#
_cell.length_a   1.000
_cell.length_b   1.000
_cell.length_c   1.000
_cell.angle_alpha   90.00
_cell.angle_beta   90.00
_cell.angle_gamma   90.00
#
_symmetry.space_group_name_H-M   'P 1'
#
loop_
_entity.id
_entity.type
_entity.pdbx_description
1 polymer ?
#
loop_
_entity_poly.entity_id
_entity_poly.type
_entity_poly.pdbx_seq_one_letter_code
_entity_poly.pdbx_strand_id
1 'polypeptide(L)'
;MAVADRYGWHRDELYYLASSRHLALGYVDYPPITPLLARVDQAIFPGSLPALRLLTILAGAGVIIVAALIARELGANRPAQVLAGLAVLISPMYVGANILFQTVSFDQLVWAVACLLFVRLLRGSDPREWLLLGLVFGIGLETKYTVIGLGGAIVMGLLASNQRQQLATR
;
A
#
# COMPACT_ATOMS: atom_id res chain seq x y z
N MET A 1 10.53 7.19 13.02
CA MET A 1 10.95 6.51 14.26
C MET A 1 11.21 7.45 15.43
N ALA A 2 12.02 8.51 15.31
CA ALA A 2 12.41 9.37 16.45
C ALA A 2 11.26 10.00 17.27
N VAL A 3 10.06 10.10 16.71
CA VAL A 3 8.87 10.69 17.36
C VAL A 3 7.74 9.66 17.57
N ALA A 4 7.98 8.38 17.27
CA ALA A 4 6.95 7.35 17.20
C ALA A 4 6.29 7.02 18.55
N ASP A 5 6.87 7.43 19.68
CA ASP A 5 6.30 7.16 21.02
C ASP A 5 5.80 8.42 21.75
N ARG A 6 5.95 9.61 21.14
CA ARG A 6 5.73 10.88 21.85
C ARG A 6 4.28 11.18 22.24
N TYR A 7 3.31 10.57 21.53
CA TYR A 7 1.88 10.83 21.72
C TYR A 7 1.10 9.61 22.23
N GLY A 8 1.80 8.54 22.60
CA GLY A 8 1.17 7.29 23.02
C GLY A 8 0.25 6.66 21.96
N TRP A 9 -0.62 5.77 22.43
CA TRP A 9 -1.54 5.00 21.60
C TRP A 9 -2.65 5.85 21.00
N HIS A 10 -2.87 5.72 19.70
CA HIS A 10 -4.02 6.28 19.02
C HIS A 10 -5.22 5.32 19.10
N ARG A 11 -6.45 5.86 19.08
CA ARG A 11 -7.69 5.07 19.22
C ARG A 11 -7.80 3.94 18.18
N ASP A 12 -7.39 4.21 16.94
CA ASP A 12 -7.45 3.22 15.86
C ASP A 12 -6.44 2.09 16.12
N GLU A 13 -5.26 2.41 16.64
CA GLU A 13 -4.22 1.42 16.96
C GLU A 13 -4.68 0.48 18.07
N LEU A 14 -5.35 1.02 19.09
CA LEU A 14 -5.99 0.23 20.14
C LEU A 14 -7.09 -0.67 19.58
N TYR A 15 -7.85 -0.18 18.59
CA TYR A 15 -8.88 -0.98 17.93
C TYR A 15 -8.26 -2.17 17.18
N TYR A 16 -7.24 -1.93 16.34
CA TYR A 16 -6.54 -3.03 15.65
C TYR A 16 -5.86 -3.99 16.62
N LEU A 17 -5.34 -3.50 17.74
CA LEU A 17 -4.74 -4.32 18.80
C LEU A 17 -5.77 -5.17 19.54
N ALA A 18 -6.99 -4.67 19.74
CA ALA A 18 -8.08 -5.47 20.31
C ALA A 18 -8.53 -6.55 19.32
N SER A 19 -8.64 -6.20 18.03
CA SER A 19 -8.97 -7.12 16.95
C SER A 19 -7.89 -8.19 16.75
N SER A 20 -6.61 -7.86 16.94
CA SER A 20 -5.51 -8.82 16.80
C SER A 20 -5.60 -9.99 17.78
N ARG A 21 -6.27 -9.79 18.93
CA ARG A 21 -6.54 -10.83 19.93
C ARG A 21 -7.69 -11.75 19.54
N HIS A 22 -8.51 -11.36 18.56
CA HIS A 22 -9.70 -12.06 18.10
C HIS A 22 -9.69 -12.13 16.57
N LEU A 23 -8.67 -12.79 16.01
CA LEU A 23 -8.49 -12.87 14.56
C LEU A 23 -9.72 -13.48 13.89
N ALA A 24 -10.30 -12.72 12.96
CA ALA A 24 -11.34 -13.16 12.04
C ALA A 24 -10.86 -12.94 10.60
N LEU A 25 -11.54 -13.60 9.64
CA LEU A 25 -11.28 -13.42 8.20
C LEU A 25 -11.79 -12.06 7.67
N GLY A 26 -12.47 -11.28 8.48
CA GLY A 26 -12.93 -9.94 8.16
C GLY A 26 -13.67 -9.32 9.33
N TYR A 27 -13.63 -8.00 9.42
CA TYR A 27 -14.33 -7.20 10.42
C TYR A 27 -15.34 -6.29 9.72
N VAL A 28 -16.29 -5.75 10.49
CA VAL A 28 -17.32 -4.85 9.95
C VAL A 28 -16.71 -3.65 9.23
N ASP A 29 -15.62 -3.11 9.78
CA ASP A 29 -15.03 -1.85 9.29
C ASP A 29 -13.84 -2.07 8.37
N TYR A 30 -13.17 -3.22 8.44
CA TYR A 30 -11.95 -3.47 7.68
C TYR A 30 -11.63 -4.97 7.48
N PRO A 31 -10.83 -5.28 6.44
CA PRO A 31 -10.26 -6.61 6.19
C PRO A 31 -9.19 -7.08 7.21
N PRO A 32 -8.74 -8.34 7.15
CA PRO A 32 -7.99 -8.98 8.24
C PRO A 32 -6.49 -8.68 8.30
N ILE A 33 -5.86 -8.15 7.25
CA ILE A 33 -4.39 -8.00 7.21
C ILE A 33 -3.87 -7.11 8.35
N THR A 34 -4.53 -5.99 8.64
CA THR A 34 -4.02 -5.04 9.65
C THR A 34 -4.01 -5.65 11.06
N PRO A 35 -5.10 -6.28 11.56
CA PRO A 35 -5.07 -7.04 12.82
C PRO A 35 -4.10 -8.23 12.81
N LEU A 36 -3.94 -8.93 11.68
CA LEU A 36 -2.99 -10.03 11.57
C LEU A 36 -1.55 -9.54 11.76
N LEU A 37 -1.18 -8.44 11.10
CA LEU A 37 0.13 -7.80 11.26
C LEU A 37 0.34 -7.36 12.71
N ALA A 38 -0.67 -6.76 13.36
CA ALA A 38 -0.59 -6.43 14.77
C ALA A 38 -0.41 -7.68 15.65
N ARG A 39 -1.06 -8.81 15.32
CA ARG A 39 -0.91 -10.06 16.09
C ARG A 39 0.50 -10.63 16.01
N VAL A 40 1.11 -10.57 14.82
CA VAL A 40 2.50 -11.01 14.60
C VAL A 40 3.47 -10.08 15.32
N ASP A 41 3.32 -8.77 15.16
CA ASP A 41 4.15 -7.78 15.87
C ASP A 41 4.12 -8.00 17.38
N GLN A 42 2.92 -8.11 17.96
CA GLN A 42 2.76 -8.27 19.40
C GLN A 42 3.19 -9.64 19.94
N ALA A 43 3.35 -10.64 19.06
CA ALA A 43 3.97 -11.91 19.43
C ALA A 43 5.50 -11.77 19.59
N ILE A 44 6.12 -10.85 18.85
CA ILE A 44 7.57 -10.64 18.83
C ILE A 44 7.98 -9.50 19.79
N PHE A 45 7.19 -8.41 19.82
CA PHE A 45 7.42 -7.20 20.59
C PHE A 45 6.18 -6.81 21.43
N PRO A 46 5.83 -7.60 22.47
CA PRO A 46 4.63 -7.35 23.26
C PRO A 46 4.59 -5.94 23.86
N GLY A 47 3.51 -5.19 23.63
CA GLY A 47 3.28 -3.87 24.20
C GLY A 47 4.11 -2.72 23.60
N SER A 48 4.96 -2.99 22.60
CA SER A 48 5.81 -1.97 21.99
C SER A 48 5.09 -1.19 20.90
N LEU A 49 4.66 0.03 21.23
CA LEU A 49 4.06 0.95 20.24
C LEU A 49 5.04 1.34 19.11
N PRO A 50 6.33 1.64 19.37
CA PRO A 50 7.28 1.92 18.30
C PRO A 50 7.49 0.74 17.36
N ALA A 51 7.47 -0.50 17.86
CA ALA A 51 7.57 -1.70 17.01
C ALA A 51 6.35 -1.83 16.10
N LEU A 52 5.15 -1.64 16.65
CA LEU A 52 3.93 -1.65 15.87
C LEU A 52 3.95 -0.58 14.76
N ARG A 53 4.31 0.66 15.08
CA ARG A 53 4.42 1.76 14.11
C ARG A 53 5.57 1.59 13.11
N LEU A 54 6.57 0.77 13.42
CA LEU A 54 7.63 0.46 12.44
C LEU A 54 7.04 -0.20 11.19
N LEU A 55 6.01 -1.04 11.33
CA LEU A 55 5.37 -1.71 10.18
C LEU A 55 4.76 -0.72 9.19
N THR A 56 4.05 0.31 9.67
CA THR A 56 3.48 1.33 8.78
C THR A 56 4.53 2.29 8.25
N ILE A 57 5.58 2.58 9.03
CA ILE A 57 6.72 3.37 8.54
C ILE A 57 7.46 2.64 7.43
N LEU A 58 7.62 1.32 7.51
CA LEU A 58 8.21 0.50 6.46
C LEU A 58 7.31 0.45 5.23
N ALA A 59 6.00 0.27 5.41
CA ALA A 59 5.05 0.35 4.31
C ALA A 59 5.14 1.71 3.59
N GLY A 60 5.20 2.78 4.39
CA GLY A 60 5.32 4.14 3.89
C GLY A 60 6.66 4.41 3.18
N ALA A 61 7.77 3.86 3.67
CA ALA A 61 9.05 3.91 2.97
C ALA A 61 8.99 3.16 1.64
N GLY A 62 8.26 2.04 1.59
CA GLY A 62 8.01 1.28 0.38
C GLY A 62 7.35 2.12 -0.72
N VAL A 63 6.32 2.91 -0.41
CA VAL A 63 5.66 3.78 -1.40
C VAL A 63 6.64 4.80 -1.99
N ILE A 64 7.52 5.39 -1.17
CA ILE A 64 8.52 6.37 -1.65
C ILE A 64 9.42 5.74 -2.72
N ILE A 65 9.87 4.50 -2.48
CA ILE A 65 10.68 3.74 -3.42
C ILE A 65 9.85 3.43 -4.68
N VAL A 66 8.61 2.95 -4.51
CA VAL A 66 7.74 2.60 -5.63
C VAL A 66 7.40 3.82 -6.49
N ALA A 67 7.22 5.01 -5.91
CA ALA A 67 7.01 6.25 -6.66
C ALA A 67 8.21 6.60 -7.54
N ALA A 68 9.44 6.45 -7.02
CA ALA A 68 10.65 6.61 -7.81
C ALA A 68 10.76 5.57 -8.93
N LEU A 69 10.35 4.32 -8.67
CA LEU A 69 10.29 3.26 -9.69
C LEU A 69 9.25 3.56 -10.77
N ILE A 70 8.07 4.07 -10.42
CA ILE A 70 7.06 4.49 -11.41
C ILE A 70 7.65 5.60 -12.30
N ALA A 71 8.31 6.60 -11.72
CA ALA A 71 8.98 7.64 -12.50
C ALA A 71 10.04 7.05 -13.45
N ARG A 72 10.84 6.08 -12.98
CA ARG A 72 11.80 5.35 -13.82
C ARG A 72 11.11 4.64 -14.98
N GLU A 73 10.04 3.90 -14.70
CA GLU A 73 9.26 3.22 -15.72
C GLU A 73 8.64 4.21 -16.69
N LEU A 74 8.38 5.48 -16.32
CA LEU A 74 7.93 6.52 -17.24
C LEU A 74 9.07 7.20 -18.03
N GLY A 75 10.32 6.74 -17.89
CA GLY A 75 11.48 7.26 -18.63
C GLY A 75 12.23 8.39 -17.93
N ALA A 76 11.96 8.63 -16.64
CA ALA A 76 12.65 9.66 -15.86
C ALA A 76 14.13 9.32 -15.63
N ASN A 77 15.00 10.32 -15.73
CA ASN A 77 16.40 10.21 -15.30
C ASN A 77 16.52 10.14 -13.76
N ARG A 78 17.73 9.86 -13.24
CA ARG A 78 17.95 9.71 -11.78
C ARG A 78 17.48 10.91 -10.95
N PRO A 79 17.78 12.18 -11.32
CA PRO A 79 17.30 13.33 -10.56
C PRO A 79 15.76 13.41 -10.48
N ALA A 80 15.06 13.12 -11.57
CA ALA A 80 13.60 13.13 -11.58
C ALA A 80 12.98 11.99 -10.75
N GLN A 81 13.61 10.82 -10.70
CA GLN A 81 13.19 9.73 -9.80
C GLN A 81 13.35 10.11 -8.32
N VAL A 82 14.47 10.75 -7.97
CA VAL A 82 14.70 11.27 -6.61
C VAL A 82 13.67 12.33 -6.27
N LEU A 83 13.37 13.25 -7.19
CA LEU A 83 12.35 14.27 -7.00
C LEU A 83 10.96 13.67 -6.76
N ALA A 84 10.60 12.62 -7.50
CA ALA A 84 9.32 11.91 -7.31
C ALA A 84 9.23 11.29 -5.90
N GLY A 85 10.28 10.60 -5.45
CA GLY A 85 10.35 10.06 -4.09
C GLY A 85 10.30 11.14 -3.01
N LEU A 86 11.04 12.24 -3.21
CA LEU A 86 11.05 13.38 -2.28
C LEU A 86 9.67 14.03 -2.18
N ALA A 87 8.95 14.18 -3.29
CA ALA A 87 7.60 14.75 -3.31
C ALA A 87 6.63 13.94 -2.43
N VAL A 88 6.75 12.61 -2.42
CA VAL A 88 5.98 11.74 -1.52
C VAL A 88 6.46 11.92 -0.08
N LEU A 89 7.78 11.89 0.15
CA LEU A 89 8.37 11.98 1.49
C LEU A 89 7.97 13.26 2.24
N ILE A 90 7.91 14.40 1.55
CA ILE A 90 7.59 15.69 2.16
C ILE A 90 6.09 15.98 2.26
N SER A 91 5.22 15.10 1.74
CA SER A 91 3.77 15.28 1.79
C SER A 91 3.25 15.15 3.22
N PRO A 92 2.71 16.22 3.84
CA PRO A 92 2.33 16.17 5.26
C PRO A 92 1.22 15.17 5.55
N MET A 93 0.23 15.08 4.66
CA MET A 93 -0.87 14.13 4.79
C MET A 93 -0.38 12.68 4.68
N TYR A 94 0.62 12.44 3.83
CA TYR A 94 1.24 11.13 3.68
C TYR A 94 2.03 10.73 4.92
N VAL A 95 2.88 11.62 5.44
CA VAL A 95 3.65 11.40 6.67
C VAL A 95 2.72 11.20 7.87
N GLY A 96 1.67 12.02 7.98
CA GLY A 96 0.67 11.93 9.05
C GLY A 96 -0.10 10.61 9.04
N ALA A 97 -0.42 10.05 7.87
CA ALA A 97 -1.05 8.74 7.78
C ALA A 97 -0.11 7.60 8.20
N ASN A 98 1.18 7.68 7.85
CA ASN A 98 2.13 6.59 8.05
C ASN A 98 2.82 6.59 9.43
N ILE A 99 2.66 7.63 10.24
CA ILE A 99 3.17 7.66 11.62
C ILE A 99 2.31 6.81 12.58
N LEU A 100 1.07 6.51 12.21
CA LEU A 100 0.13 5.69 12.97
C LEU A 100 0.02 4.29 12.36
N PHE A 101 -0.26 3.29 13.20
CA PHE A 101 -0.59 1.95 12.73
C PHE A 101 -2.05 1.88 12.27
N GLN A 102 -2.27 1.96 10.95
CA GLN A 102 -3.59 2.05 10.31
C GLN A 102 -3.64 1.29 8.99
N THR A 103 -4.85 0.88 8.57
CA THR A 103 -5.08 0.18 7.29
C THR A 103 -4.64 1.02 6.08
N VAL A 104 -4.72 2.35 6.17
CA VAL A 104 -4.37 3.28 5.09
C VAL A 104 -2.90 3.17 4.66
N SER A 105 -1.98 2.93 5.58
CA SER A 105 -0.55 2.84 5.29
C SER A 105 -0.23 1.64 4.40
N PHE A 106 -0.87 0.50 4.67
CA PHE A 106 -0.73 -0.71 3.86
C PHE A 106 -1.48 -0.60 2.53
N ASP A 107 -2.67 0.00 2.54
CA ASP A 107 -3.46 0.28 1.32
C ASP A 107 -2.68 1.18 0.35
N GLN A 108 -2.00 2.23 0.84
CA GLN A 108 -1.15 3.09 0.03
C GLN A 108 -0.02 2.31 -0.68
N LEU A 109 0.61 1.36 0.02
CA LEU A 109 1.64 0.51 -0.58
C LEU A 109 1.05 -0.41 -1.65
N VAL A 110 -0.08 -1.06 -1.36
CA VAL A 110 -0.79 -1.90 -2.35
C VAL A 110 -1.10 -1.09 -3.61
N TRP A 111 -1.68 0.10 -3.46
CA TRP A 111 -2.00 0.97 -4.59
C TRP A 111 -0.75 1.36 -5.38
N ALA A 112 0.33 1.74 -4.70
CA ALA A 112 1.57 2.12 -5.37
C ALA A 112 2.13 0.96 -6.20
N VAL A 113 2.16 -0.25 -5.63
CA VAL A 113 2.65 -1.45 -6.32
C VAL A 113 1.73 -1.82 -7.49
N ALA A 114 0.41 -1.74 -7.30
CA ALA A 114 -0.56 -1.98 -8.37
C ALA A 114 -0.37 -0.99 -9.54
N CYS A 115 -0.18 0.30 -9.24
CA CYS A 115 0.14 1.32 -10.24
C CYS A 115 1.46 1.05 -10.95
N LEU A 116 2.51 0.62 -10.23
CA LEU A 116 3.80 0.27 -10.84
C LEU A 116 3.66 -0.90 -11.82
N LEU A 117 3.02 -1.99 -11.40
CA LEU A 117 2.77 -3.15 -12.26
C LEU A 117 1.92 -2.77 -13.47
N PHE A 118 0.88 -1.96 -13.27
CA PHE A 118 0.05 -1.49 -14.36
C PHE A 118 0.84 -0.64 -15.37
N VAL A 119 1.66 0.31 -14.90
CA VAL A 119 2.54 1.12 -15.78
C VAL A 119 3.51 0.22 -16.57
N ARG A 120 4.10 -0.80 -15.93
CA ARG A 120 4.98 -1.77 -16.61
C ARG A 120 4.24 -2.52 -17.72
N LEU A 121 3.04 -3.01 -17.44
CA LEU A 121 2.19 -3.72 -18.42
C LEU A 121 1.86 -2.83 -19.63
N LEU A 122 1.50 -1.56 -19.38
CA LEU A 122 1.25 -0.58 -20.46
C LEU A 122 2.50 -0.27 -21.29
N ARG A 123 3.69 -0.48 -20.71
CA ARG A 123 4.99 -0.33 -21.38
C ARG A 123 5.52 -1.60 -22.02
N GLY A 124 4.71 -2.67 -22.05
CA GLY A 124 5.05 -3.91 -22.73
C GLY A 124 5.92 -4.85 -21.90
N SER A 125 5.77 -4.85 -20.57
CA SER A 125 6.35 -5.90 -19.73
C SER A 125 5.73 -7.28 -19.99
N ASP A 126 6.25 -8.32 -19.35
CA ASP A 126 5.74 -9.69 -19.47
C ASP A 126 4.24 -9.73 -19.08
N PRO A 127 3.34 -10.25 -19.94
CA PRO A 127 1.92 -10.40 -19.63
C PRO A 127 1.63 -11.17 -18.34
N ARG A 128 2.56 -12.00 -17.84
CA ARG A 128 2.44 -12.67 -16.54
C ARG A 128 2.34 -11.69 -15.36
N GLU A 129 2.77 -10.44 -15.53
CA GLU A 129 2.58 -9.38 -14.54
C GLU A 129 1.09 -9.07 -14.29
N TRP A 130 0.17 -9.46 -15.18
CA TRP A 130 -1.27 -9.43 -14.89
C TRP A 130 -1.66 -10.33 -13.71
N LEU A 131 -1.02 -11.49 -13.55
CA LEU A 131 -1.25 -12.37 -12.41
C LEU A 131 -0.71 -11.74 -11.12
N LEU A 132 0.45 -11.08 -11.19
CA LEU A 132 1.00 -10.34 -10.06
C LEU A 132 0.10 -9.16 -9.68
N LEU A 133 -0.43 -8.44 -10.68
CA LEU A 133 -1.39 -7.37 -10.45
C LEU A 133 -2.65 -7.91 -9.76
N GLY A 134 -3.20 -9.02 -10.25
CA GLY A 134 -4.34 -9.71 -9.62
C GLY A 134 -4.05 -10.14 -8.18
N LEU A 135 -2.86 -10.67 -7.90
CA LEU A 135 -2.42 -11.02 -6.54
C LEU A 135 -2.36 -9.77 -5.64
N VAL A 136 -1.80 -8.67 -6.13
CA VAL A 136 -1.73 -7.39 -5.40
C VAL A 136 -3.14 -6.86 -5.12
N PHE A 137 -4.07 -6.96 -6.07
CA PHE A 137 -5.48 -6.62 -5.84
C PHE A 137 -6.13 -7.52 -4.79
N GLY A 138 -5.84 -8.83 -4.80
CA GLY A 138 -6.30 -9.76 -3.76
C GLY A 138 -5.80 -9.37 -2.38
N ILE A 139 -4.50 -9.08 -2.24
CA ILE A 139 -3.91 -8.56 -1.00
C ILE A 139 -4.56 -7.22 -0.61
N GLY A 140 -4.86 -6.37 -1.60
CA GLY A 140 -5.57 -5.11 -1.39
C GLY A 140 -6.97 -5.31 -0.80
N LEU A 141 -7.74 -6.26 -1.32
CA LEU A 141 -9.06 -6.59 -0.80
C LEU A 141 -9.00 -7.08 0.65
N GLU A 142 -7.93 -7.80 1.00
CA GLU A 142 -7.63 -8.25 2.36
C GLU A 142 -6.97 -7.17 3.25
N THR A 143 -6.69 -5.98 2.70
CA THR A 143 -6.13 -4.82 3.41
C THR A 143 -7.17 -3.73 3.63
N LYS A 144 -7.80 -3.25 2.54
CA LYS A 144 -8.82 -2.21 2.52
C LYS A 144 -9.60 -2.24 1.21
N TYR A 145 -10.92 -2.19 1.28
CA TYR A 145 -11.79 -2.28 0.09
C TYR A 145 -11.68 -1.10 -0.89
N THR A 146 -11.00 -0.01 -0.51
CA THR A 146 -10.72 1.13 -1.38
C THR A 146 -10.01 0.72 -2.67
N VAL A 147 -9.22 -0.35 -2.65
CA VAL A 147 -8.55 -0.90 -3.84
C VAL A 147 -9.52 -1.20 -5.00
N ILE A 148 -10.81 -1.49 -4.71
CA ILE A 148 -11.84 -1.69 -5.74
C ILE A 148 -11.98 -0.45 -6.62
N GLY A 149 -11.89 0.74 -6.02
CA GLY A 149 -11.92 2.01 -6.74
C GLY A 149 -10.76 2.16 -7.71
N LEU A 150 -9.54 1.76 -7.30
CA LEU A 150 -8.38 1.72 -8.19
C LEU A 150 -8.59 0.74 -9.35
N GLY A 151 -9.10 -0.46 -9.06
CA GLY A 151 -9.43 -1.46 -10.09
C GLY A 151 -10.42 -0.93 -11.11
N GLY A 152 -11.49 -0.28 -10.64
CA GLY A 152 -12.46 0.41 -11.50
C GLY A 152 -11.82 1.48 -12.37
N ALA A 153 -10.94 2.32 -11.81
CA ALA A 153 -10.22 3.34 -12.57
C ALA A 153 -9.31 2.75 -13.65
N ILE A 154 -8.60 1.66 -13.35
CA ILE A 154 -7.76 0.94 -14.31
C ILE A 154 -8.60 0.39 -15.47
N VAL A 155 -9.70 -0.30 -15.16
CA VAL A 155 -10.61 -0.86 -16.18
C VAL A 155 -11.18 0.25 -17.06
N MET A 156 -11.69 1.32 -16.45
CA MET A 156 -12.22 2.48 -17.18
C MET A 156 -11.15 3.12 -18.08
N GLY A 157 -9.91 3.27 -17.59
CA GLY A 157 -8.79 3.79 -18.38
C GLY A 157 -8.40 2.91 -19.57
N LEU A 158 -8.44 1.59 -19.41
CA LEU A 158 -8.19 0.64 -20.50
C LEU A 158 -9.29 0.68 -21.56
N LEU A 159 -10.56 0.78 -21.14
CA LEU A 159 -11.70 0.87 -22.05
C LEU A 159 -11.75 2.20 -22.81
N ALA A 160 -11.38 3.30 -22.15
CA ALA A 160 -11.37 4.63 -22.73
C ALA A 160 -10.16 4.91 -23.65
N SER A 161 -9.16 4.03 -23.66
CA SER A 161 -7.93 4.21 -24.44
C SER A 161 -7.74 3.11 -25.50
N ASN A 162 -6.78 3.32 -26.40
CA ASN A 162 -6.39 2.31 -27.39
C ASN A 162 -5.70 1.08 -26.76
N GLN A 163 -5.48 1.08 -25.45
CA GLN A 163 -4.88 -0.03 -24.69
C GLN A 163 -5.85 -1.20 -24.47
N ARG A 164 -7.11 -1.13 -24.91
CA ARG A 164 -8.08 -2.25 -24.82
C ARG A 164 -7.57 -3.59 -25.36
N GLN A 165 -6.61 -3.56 -26.30
CA GLN A 165 -5.98 -4.78 -26.84
C GLN A 165 -5.22 -5.59 -25.78
N GLN A 166 -4.81 -4.97 -24.66
CA GLN A 166 -4.21 -5.65 -23.51
C GLN A 166 -5.18 -6.63 -22.82
N LEU A 167 -6.49 -6.42 -22.96
CA LEU A 167 -7.54 -7.30 -22.42
C LEU A 167 -7.95 -8.41 -23.39
N ALA A 168 -7.55 -8.30 -24.66
CA ALA A 168 -7.84 -9.31 -25.66
C ALA A 168 -6.84 -10.46 -25.50
N THR A 169 -7.31 -11.60 -24.99
CA THR A 169 -6.55 -12.84 -25.00
C THR A 169 -6.24 -13.20 -26.45
N ARG A 170 -4.97 -13.34 -26.81
CA ARG A 170 -4.56 -14.00 -28.05
C ARG A 170 -4.44 -15.49 -27.83
#